data_AF-A0A6B0YUT3-F1
#
_entry.id   AF-A0A6B0YUT3-F1
#
_cell.length_a   1.000
_cell.length_b   1.000
_cell.length_c   1.000
_cell.angle_alpha   90.00
_cell.angle_beta   90.00
_cell.angle_gamma   90.00
#
_symmetry.space_group_name_H-M   'P 1'
#
loop_
_entity.id
_entity.type
_entity.pdbx_description
1 polymer ?
#
loop_
_entity_poly.entity_id
_entity_poly.type
_entity_poly.pdbx_seq_one_letter_code
_entity_poly.pdbx_strand_id
1 'polypeptide(L)'
;MGTQVVLDVPDEIYERVEKLAVTTERDIPDVLLETIARTFSPFPVDPNRSVMNQNVETYRELHAELVMTHLGQFVAICDGRLIDHDPDPVSLLQRVRTKYPEKVVLRRKVESVPELQIQIRHPRIEAWK
;
A
#
# COMPACT_ATOMS: atom_id res chain seq x y z
N MET A 1 -5.30 20.75 5.26
CA MET A 1 -5.26 21.67 6.42
C MET A 1 -3.94 21.42 7.14
N GLY A 2 -3.07 22.43 7.25
CA GLY A 2 -1.83 22.32 8.02
C GLY A 2 -2.09 22.75 9.46
N THR A 3 -1.57 22.00 10.43
CA THR A 3 -1.57 22.42 11.84
C THR A 3 -0.18 22.97 12.14
N GLN A 4 -0.09 24.24 12.55
CA GLN A 4 1.18 24.83 12.98
C GLN A 4 1.38 24.49 14.46
N VAL A 5 2.48 23.80 14.76
CA VAL A 5 2.89 23.45 16.12
C VAL A 5 4.25 24.08 16.38
N VAL A 6 4.37 24.84 17.47
CA VAL A 6 5.65 25.34 17.97
C VAL A 6 6.13 24.37 19.03
N LEU A 7 7.36 23.88 18.88
CA LEU A 7 7.94 22.86 19.75
C LEU A 7 9.27 23.41 20.27
N ASP A 8 9.47 23.36 21.58
CA ASP A 8 10.80 23.57 22.16
C ASP A 8 11.59 22.26 22.00
N VAL A 9 12.61 22.30 21.16
CA VAL A 9 13.45 21.14 20.83
C VAL A 9 14.76 21.26 21.60
N PRO A 10 15.23 20.22 22.32
CA PRO A 10 16.53 20.25 22.97
C PRO A 10 17.66 20.52 21.97
N ASP A 11 18.66 21.31 22.38
CA ASP A 11 19.77 21.74 21.53
C ASP A 11 20.48 20.56 20.83
N GLU A 12 20.65 19.44 21.54
CA GLU A 12 21.27 18.22 21.01
C GLU A 12 20.54 17.65 19.77
N ILE A 13 19.21 17.78 19.75
CA ILE A 13 18.37 17.31 18.65
C ILE A 13 18.41 18.32 17.52
N TYR A 14 18.36 19.62 17.82
CA TYR A 14 18.48 20.66 16.82
C TYR A 14 19.81 20.59 16.06
N GLU A 15 20.94 20.45 16.76
CA GLU A 15 22.27 20.30 16.15
C GLU A 15 22.34 19.07 15.23
N ARG A 16 21.67 17.98 15.59
CA ARG A 16 21.65 16.76 14.77
C ARG A 16 20.85 16.97 13.49
N VAL A 17 19.71 17.65 13.57
CA VAL A 17 18.89 18.00 12.40
C VAL A 17 19.61 19.01 11.52
N GLU A 18 20.28 20.00 12.10
CA GLU A 18 21.09 20.98 11.37
C GLU A 18 22.23 20.31 10.61
N LYS A 19 22.99 19.41 11.26
CA LYS A 19 24.04 18.63 10.58
C LYS A 19 23.48 17.80 9.42
N LEU A 20 22.30 17.20 9.60
CA LEU A 20 21.63 16.44 8.54
C LEU A 20 21.16 17.35 7.40
N ALA A 21 20.61 18.52 7.70
CA ALA A 21 20.15 19.53 6.76
C ALA A 21 21.31 20.06 5.89
N VAL A 22 22.43 20.41 6.52
CA VAL A 22 23.65 20.84 5.82
C VAL A 22 24.22 19.73 4.93
N THR A 23 24.25 18.50 5.43
CA THR A 23 24.77 17.34 4.67
C THR A 23 23.89 16.97 3.49
N THR A 24 22.58 17.22 3.57
CA THR A 24 21.61 16.86 2.54
C THR A 24 21.21 18.03 1.63
N GLU A 25 21.73 19.24 1.87
CA GLU A 25 21.33 20.50 1.21
C GLU A 25 19.82 20.75 1.29
N ARG A 26 19.21 20.48 2.45
CA ARG A 26 17.76 20.63 2.67
C ARG A 26 17.48 21.56 3.84
N ASP A 27 16.30 22.17 3.83
CA ASP A 27 15.86 23.02 4.93
C ASP A 27 15.56 22.19 6.19
N ILE A 28 15.90 22.76 7.36
CA ILE A 28 15.71 22.15 8.68
C ILE A 28 14.26 21.65 8.90
N PRO A 29 13.20 22.41 8.56
CA PRO A 29 11.83 21.94 8.71
C PRO A 29 11.52 20.68 7.90
N ASP A 30 12.07 20.54 6.69
CA ASP A 30 11.81 19.39 5.83
C ASP A 30 12.46 18.11 6.40
N VAL A 31 13.69 18.22 6.87
CA VAL A 31 14.41 17.11 7.51
C VAL A 31 13.70 16.69 8.80
N LEU A 32 13.23 17.66 9.59
CA LEU A 32 12.49 17.39 10.82
C LEU A 32 11.15 16.69 10.52
N LEU A 33 10.37 17.20 9.56
CA LEU A 33 9.10 16.61 9.13
C LEU A 33 9.28 15.20 8.58
N GLU A 34 10.30 14.96 7.75
CA GLU A 34 10.59 13.64 7.22
C GLU A 34 10.98 12.64 8.32
N THR A 35 11.81 13.07 9.28
CA THR A 35 12.26 12.21 10.39
C THR A 35 11.08 11.81 11.28
N ILE A 36 10.19 12.77 11.58
CA ILE A 36 8.94 12.51 12.32
C ILE A 36 8.03 11.58 11.50
N ALA A 37 7.84 11.86 10.20
CA ALA A 37 7.00 11.05 9.32
C ALA A 37 7.49 9.59 9.24
N ARG A 38 8.82 9.36 9.12
CA ARG A 38 9.43 8.02 9.12
C ARG A 38 9.24 7.28 10.44
N THR A 39 9.19 8.01 11.55
CA THR A 39 8.96 7.42 12.89
C THR A 39 7.54 6.87 13.01
N PHE A 40 6.55 7.60 12.51
CA PHE A 40 5.14 7.21 12.61
C PHE A 40 4.63 6.40 11.40
N SER A 41 5.32 6.43 10.26
CA SER A 41 5.02 5.61 9.08
C SER A 41 6.35 5.14 8.46
N PRO A 42 6.89 3.99 8.90
CA PRO A 42 8.19 3.50 8.42
C PRO A 42 8.20 3.16 6.92
N PHE A 43 7.01 3.06 6.30
CA PHE A 43 6.84 2.80 4.88
C PHE A 43 6.17 4.00 4.19
N PRO A 44 6.65 4.39 2.99
CA PRO A 44 5.98 5.40 2.18
C PRO A 44 4.53 5.00 1.91
N VAL A 45 3.61 5.95 2.09
CA VAL A 45 2.19 5.77 1.78
C VAL A 45 1.94 6.34 0.39
N ASP A 46 1.47 5.50 -0.53
CA ASP A 46 1.04 5.95 -1.85
C ASP A 46 -0.14 6.93 -1.71
N PRO A 47 -0.15 8.08 -2.42
CA PRO A 47 -1.25 9.03 -2.36
C PRO A 47 -2.59 8.41 -2.75
N ASN A 48 -2.59 7.35 -3.56
CA ASN A 48 -3.80 6.65 -3.99
C ASN A 48 -4.23 5.53 -3.03
N ARG A 49 -3.68 5.44 -1.81
CA ARG A 49 -4.03 4.41 -0.83
C ARG A 49 -5.53 4.29 -0.56
N SER A 50 -6.26 5.41 -0.58
CA SER A 50 -7.72 5.40 -0.43
C SER A 50 -8.40 4.60 -1.55
N VAL A 51 -8.01 4.83 -2.81
CA VAL A 51 -8.54 4.11 -3.99
C VAL A 51 -8.13 2.64 -3.96
N MET A 52 -6.89 2.34 -3.56
CA MET A 52 -6.43 0.96 -3.36
C MET A 52 -7.30 0.21 -2.36
N ASN A 53 -7.55 0.82 -1.18
CA ASN A 53 -8.39 0.23 -0.15
C ASN A 53 -9.83 0.03 -0.61
N GLN A 54 -10.39 0.99 -1.36
CA GLN A 54 -11.74 0.87 -1.93
C GLN A 54 -11.86 -0.36 -2.85
N ASN A 55 -10.89 -0.55 -3.75
CA ASN A 55 -10.88 -1.71 -4.64
C ASN A 55 -10.72 -3.03 -3.87
N VAL A 56 -9.96 -3.04 -2.78
CA VAL A 56 -9.81 -4.21 -1.90
C VAL A 56 -11.13 -4.53 -1.20
N GLU A 57 -11.84 -3.53 -0.69
CA GLU A 57 -13.12 -3.76 -0.02
C GLU A 57 -14.18 -4.26 -1.00
N THR A 58 -14.22 -3.68 -2.20
CA THR A 58 -15.07 -4.15 -3.29
C THR A 58 -14.78 -5.62 -3.64
N TYR A 59 -13.51 -6.02 -3.68
CA TYR A 59 -13.16 -7.43 -3.90
C TYR A 59 -13.73 -8.34 -2.82
N ARG A 60 -13.68 -7.92 -1.54
CA ARG A 60 -14.23 -8.70 -0.42
C ARG A 60 -15.74 -8.83 -0.53
N GLU A 61 -16.43 -7.75 -0.86
CA GLU A 61 -17.89 -7.74 -1.04
C GLU A 61 -18.32 -8.66 -2.20
N LEU A 62 -17.61 -8.60 -3.33
CA LEU A 62 -17.90 -9.40 -4.52
C LEU A 62 -17.33 -10.83 -4.46
N HIS A 63 -16.52 -11.17 -3.44
CA HIS A 63 -15.76 -12.42 -3.41
C HIS A 63 -16.65 -13.66 -3.55
N ALA A 64 -17.78 -13.70 -2.84
CA ALA A 64 -18.72 -14.81 -2.90
C ALA A 64 -19.25 -15.07 -4.31
N GLU A 65 -19.52 -14.00 -5.07
CA GLU A 65 -19.96 -14.09 -6.47
C GLU A 65 -18.81 -14.51 -7.38
N LEU A 66 -17.64 -13.91 -7.21
CA LEU A 66 -16.44 -14.20 -8.00
C LEU A 66 -15.99 -15.65 -7.83
N VAL A 67 -16.15 -16.24 -6.65
CA VAL A 67 -15.85 -17.66 -6.42
C VAL A 67 -16.80 -18.57 -7.20
N MET A 68 -18.05 -18.18 -7.43
CA MET A 68 -18.97 -19.00 -8.22
C MET A 68 -18.67 -18.93 -9.73
N THR A 69 -18.21 -17.78 -10.22
CA THR A 69 -18.10 -17.49 -11.66
C THR A 69 -16.67 -17.52 -12.21
N HIS A 70 -15.67 -17.20 -11.38
CA HIS A 70 -14.29 -16.95 -11.77
C HIS A 70 -13.25 -17.66 -10.89
N LEU A 71 -13.62 -18.75 -10.22
CA LEU A 71 -12.71 -19.51 -9.36
C LEU A 71 -11.42 -19.91 -10.11
N GLY A 72 -10.27 -19.60 -9.52
CA GLY A 72 -8.96 -19.91 -10.08
C GLY A 72 -8.47 -18.93 -11.16
N GLN A 73 -9.32 -18.02 -11.62
CA GLN A 73 -8.96 -16.95 -12.57
C GLN A 73 -8.47 -15.70 -11.84
N PHE A 74 -7.76 -14.83 -12.56
CA PHE A 74 -7.41 -13.51 -12.09
C PHE A 74 -8.50 -12.52 -12.47
N VAL A 75 -8.88 -11.66 -11.53
CA VAL A 75 -9.85 -10.59 -11.73
C VAL A 75 -9.17 -9.24 -11.59
N ALA A 76 -9.65 -8.26 -12.34
CA ALA A 76 -9.23 -6.87 -12.26
C ALA A 76 -10.39 -6.00 -11.78
N ILE A 77 -10.18 -5.26 -10.69
CA ILE A 77 -11.15 -4.33 -10.10
C ILE A 77 -10.59 -2.91 -10.16
N CYS A 78 -11.37 -1.99 -10.69
CA CYS A 78 -11.05 -0.58 -10.80
C CYS A 78 -12.29 0.26 -10.43
N ASP A 79 -12.09 1.34 -9.68
CA ASP A 79 -13.17 2.24 -9.23
C ASP A 79 -14.36 1.48 -8.59
N GLY A 80 -14.06 0.42 -7.84
CA GLY A 80 -15.07 -0.41 -7.17
C GLY A 80 -15.92 -1.29 -8.10
N ARG A 81 -15.42 -1.66 -9.28
CA ARG A 81 -16.12 -2.57 -10.21
C ARG A 81 -15.17 -3.58 -10.82
N LEU A 82 -15.67 -4.80 -11.07
CA LEU A 82 -14.98 -5.79 -11.90
C LEU A 82 -14.93 -5.28 -13.35
N ILE A 83 -13.73 -5.09 -13.90
CA ILE A 83 -13.52 -4.53 -15.24
C ILE A 83 -13.02 -5.56 -16.27
N ASP A 84 -12.31 -6.61 -15.83
CA ASP A 84 -11.77 -7.66 -16.69
C ASP A 84 -11.44 -8.89 -15.83
N HIS A 85 -11.32 -10.06 -16.46
CA HIS A 85 -10.86 -11.30 -15.83
C HIS A 85 -10.10 -12.16 -16.85
N ASP A 86 -9.17 -12.97 -16.38
CA ASP A 86 -8.42 -13.90 -17.22
C ASP A 86 -7.80 -15.03 -16.39
N PRO A 87 -7.72 -16.27 -16.90
CA PRO A 87 -6.87 -17.29 -16.28
C PRO A 87 -5.37 -16.94 -16.30
N ASP A 88 -4.87 -16.19 -17.29
CA ASP A 88 -3.47 -15.78 -17.40
C ASP A 88 -3.25 -14.36 -16.81
N PRO A 89 -2.44 -14.23 -15.74
CA PRO A 89 -2.21 -12.94 -15.09
C PRO A 89 -1.45 -11.94 -15.99
N VAL A 90 -0.66 -12.43 -16.94
CA VAL A 90 0.15 -11.57 -17.83
C VAL A 90 -0.74 -10.95 -18.90
N SER A 91 -1.58 -11.75 -19.55
CA SER A 91 -2.56 -11.28 -20.53
C SER A 91 -3.52 -10.27 -19.89
N LEU A 92 -4.01 -10.53 -18.68
CA LEU A 92 -4.82 -9.57 -17.93
C LEU A 92 -4.06 -8.25 -17.67
N LEU A 93 -2.77 -8.32 -17.31
CA LEU A 93 -1.95 -7.11 -17.07
C LEU A 93 -1.90 -6.22 -18.30
N GLN A 94 -1.62 -6.83 -19.45
CA GLN A 94 -1.40 -6.12 -20.70
C GLN A 94 -2.70 -5.40 -21.10
N ARG A 95 -3.83 -6.10 -21.07
CA ARG A 95 -5.14 -5.50 -21.37
C ARG A 95 -5.49 -4.37 -20.42
N VAL A 96 -5.29 -4.57 -19.12
CA VAL A 96 -5.57 -3.55 -18.10
C VAL A 96 -4.70 -2.31 -18.32
N ARG A 97 -3.39 -2.48 -18.54
CA ARG A 97 -2.47 -1.36 -18.78
C ARG A 97 -2.79 -0.58 -20.06
N THR A 98 -3.26 -1.27 -21.10
CA THR A 98 -3.67 -0.62 -22.35
C THR A 98 -5.00 0.11 -22.22
N LYS A 99 -6.00 -0.48 -21.54
CA LYS A 99 -7.35 0.09 -21.43
C LYS A 99 -7.50 1.13 -20.31
N TYR A 100 -6.72 1.00 -19.24
CA TYR A 100 -6.81 1.82 -18.04
C TYR A 100 -5.42 2.37 -17.66
N PRO A 101 -4.82 3.22 -18.51
CA PRO A 101 -3.55 3.86 -18.17
C PRO A 101 -3.72 4.72 -16.91
N GLU A 102 -2.70 4.72 -16.05
CA GLU A 102 -2.60 5.55 -14.83
C GLU A 102 -3.68 5.32 -13.76
N LYS A 103 -4.59 4.36 -13.97
CA LYS A 103 -5.60 3.98 -12.99
C LYS A 103 -5.07 2.98 -11.97
N VAL A 104 -5.55 3.11 -10.74
CA VAL A 104 -5.31 2.11 -9.70
C VAL A 104 -6.24 0.94 -9.91
N VAL A 105 -5.67 -0.18 -10.36
CA VAL A 105 -6.39 -1.42 -10.61
C VAL A 105 -5.89 -2.50 -9.66
N LEU A 106 -6.80 -3.03 -8.84
CA LEU A 106 -6.53 -4.23 -8.06
C LEU A 106 -6.58 -5.43 -9.00
N ARG A 107 -5.54 -6.25 -9.01
CA ARG A 107 -5.56 -7.54 -9.67
C ARG A 107 -5.29 -8.64 -8.67
N ARG A 108 -6.18 -9.62 -8.59
CA ARG A 108 -6.08 -10.71 -7.62
C ARG A 108 -6.59 -12.01 -8.21
N LYS A 109 -5.98 -13.13 -7.83
CA LYS A 109 -6.52 -14.46 -8.14
C LYS A 109 -7.72 -14.73 -7.25
N VAL A 110 -8.80 -15.24 -7.82
CA VAL A 110 -9.95 -15.69 -7.05
C VAL A 110 -9.65 -17.07 -6.48
N GLU A 111 -9.50 -17.13 -5.17
CA GLU A 111 -9.33 -18.37 -4.42
C GLU A 111 -10.55 -18.60 -3.53
N SER A 112 -10.71 -19.82 -2.99
CA SER A 112 -11.84 -20.16 -2.12
C SER A 112 -11.90 -19.32 -0.85
N VAL A 113 -10.77 -18.75 -0.43
CA VAL A 113 -10.65 -17.85 0.71
C VAL A 113 -10.33 -16.44 0.18
N PRO A 114 -11.00 -15.37 0.67
CA PRO A 114 -10.78 -14.02 0.16
C PRO A 114 -9.41 -13.46 0.50
N GLU A 115 -8.82 -13.90 1.61
CA GLU A 115 -7.54 -13.40 2.10
C GLU A 115 -6.42 -14.43 1.94
N LEU A 116 -5.26 -13.97 1.47
CA LEU A 116 -4.08 -14.80 1.32
C LEU A 116 -3.53 -15.07 2.73
N GLN A 117 -3.57 -16.32 3.16
CA GLN A 117 -2.95 -16.71 4.41
C GLN A 117 -1.43 -16.82 4.21
N ILE A 118 -0.69 -15.84 4.71
CA ILE A 118 0.78 -15.86 4.71
C ILE A 118 1.24 -16.70 5.91
N GLN A 119 1.82 -17.86 5.64
CA GLN A 119 2.50 -18.65 6.66
C GLN A 119 3.97 -18.22 6.75
N ILE A 120 4.34 -17.61 7.87
CA ILE A 120 5.73 -17.26 8.17
C ILE A 120 6.33 -18.39 8.99
N ARG A 121 7.26 -19.14 8.40
CA ARG A 121 8.06 -20.14 9.13
C ARG A 121 9.30 -19.48 9.68
N HIS A 122 9.30 -19.20 10.98
CA HIS A 122 10.42 -18.56 11.65
C HIS A 122 10.74 -19.26 12.98
N PRO A 123 11.99 -19.73 13.18
CA PRO A 123 12.34 -20.58 14.32
C PRO A 123 12.14 -19.91 15.69
N ARG A 124 12.20 -18.58 15.78
CA ARG A 124 11.90 -17.84 17.03
C ARG A 124 10.41 -17.64 17.32
N ILE A 125 9.53 -17.83 16.32
CA ILE A 125 8.08 -17.62 16.42
C ILE A 125 7.36 -18.97 16.58
N GLU A 126 7.91 -20.04 16.01
CA GLU A 126 7.34 -21.40 16.06
C GLU A 126 7.54 -22.14 17.40
N ALA A 127 8.40 -21.63 18.29
CA ALA A 127 8.84 -22.33 19.50
C ALA A 127 7.88 -22.22 20.70
N TRP A 128 6.56 -22.28 20.51
CA TRP A 128 5.60 -22.41 21.61
C TRP A 128 4.55 -23.48 21.26
N LYS A 129 4.77 -24.69 21.78
CA LYS A 129 3.74 -25.74 21.94
C LYS A 129 3.72 -26.15 23.42
#